data_AF-A0A502EDW8-F1
#
_entry.id   AF-A0A502EDW8-F1
#
_cell.length_a   1.000
_cell.length_b   1.000
_cell.length_c   1.000
_cell.angle_alpha   90.00
_cell.angle_beta   90.00
_cell.angle_gamma   90.00
#
_symmetry.space_group_name_H-M   'P 1'
#
loop_
_entity.id
_entity.type
_entity.pdbx_description
1 polymer ?
#
loop_
_entity_poly.entity_id
_entity_poly.type
_entity_poly.pdbx_seq_one_letter_code
_entity_poly.pdbx_strand_id
1 'polypeptide(L)'
;MIDERISSVVDDAGNAQARALLREMYGHVADISHKLEAAEARNRRSRARGNTRKDPLVGALRRELYEAHRLIDGLHRRYPQTIPESRGSESGRHRRAVGVSWPRSTISS
;
A
#
# COMPACT_ATOMS: atom_id res chain seq x y z
N MET A 1 9.31 41.22 1.08
CA MET A 1 10.18 40.02 1.08
C MET A 1 10.04 39.25 2.41
N ILE A 2 8.80 38.98 2.86
CA ILE A 2 8.50 38.29 4.12
C ILE A 2 7.57 37.09 3.83
N ASP A 3 6.66 37.26 2.87
CA ASP A 3 5.70 36.24 2.38
C ASP A 3 6.33 34.88 2.02
N GLU A 4 7.46 34.89 1.30
CA GLU A 4 8.11 33.67 0.80
C GLU A 4 8.73 32.80 1.91
N ARG A 5 9.21 33.43 2.98
CA ARG A 5 9.78 32.72 4.14
C ARG A 5 8.69 32.10 5.01
N ILE A 6 7.51 32.70 5.06
CA ILE A 6 6.37 32.17 5.81
C ILE A 6 5.75 30.99 5.05
N SER A 7 5.62 31.06 3.72
CA SER A 7 5.11 29.96 2.91
C SER A 7 5.95 28.69 3.08
N SER A 8 7.28 28.81 2.95
CA SER A 8 8.19 27.66 3.05
C SER A 8 8.19 26.98 4.42
N VAL A 9 8.05 27.73 5.50
CA VAL A 9 7.97 27.17 6.86
C VAL A 9 6.64 26.43 7.09
N VAL A 10 5.53 26.95 6.56
CA VAL A 10 4.23 26.28 6.64
C VAL A 10 4.21 24.97 5.85
N ASP A 11 4.82 24.97 4.66
CA ASP A 11 4.96 23.77 3.84
C ASP A 11 5.82 22.69 4.53
N ASP A 12 6.92 23.08 5.19
CA ASP A 12 7.77 22.15 5.94
C ASP A 12 7.06 21.57 7.18
N ALA A 13 6.34 22.41 7.93
CA ALA A 13 5.53 21.97 9.06
C ALA A 13 4.41 21.00 8.63
N GLY A 14 3.74 21.29 7.51
CA GLY A 14 2.73 20.40 6.93
C GLY A 14 3.31 19.05 6.50
N ASN A 15 4.49 19.05 5.90
CA ASN A 15 5.22 17.83 5.52
C ASN A 15 5.64 17.01 6.77
N ALA A 16 6.13 17.68 7.82
CA ALA A 16 6.52 17.02 9.06
C ALA A 16 5.33 16.33 9.74
N GLN A 17 4.19 17.02 9.82
CA GLN A 17 2.94 16.45 10.35
C GLN A 17 2.44 15.27 9.53
N ALA A 18 2.47 15.37 8.20
CA ALA A 18 2.09 14.29 7.30
C ALA A 18 2.96 13.04 7.50
N ARG A 19 4.29 13.20 7.67
CA ARG A 19 5.20 12.08 7.97
C ARG A 19 4.87 11.40 9.30
N ALA A 20 4.57 12.19 10.34
CA ALA A 20 4.19 11.65 11.63
C ALA A 20 2.89 10.83 11.54
N LEU A 21 1.86 11.37 10.87
CA LEU A 21 0.60 10.66 10.67
C LEU A 21 0.78 9.39 9.82
N LEU A 22 1.62 9.42 8.78
CA LEU A 22 1.95 8.23 7.99
C LEU A 22 2.58 7.13 8.84
N ARG A 23 3.47 7.47 9.78
CA ARG A 23 4.09 6.49 10.67
C ARG A 23 3.04 5.77 11.52
N GLU A 24 2.10 6.51 12.09
CA GLU A 24 0.99 5.92 12.86
C GLU A 24 0.08 5.06 11.98
N MET A 25 -0.22 5.51 10.76
CA MET A 25 -1.01 4.72 9.80
C MET A 25 -0.33 3.42 9.39
N TYR A 26 1.00 3.42 9.20
CA TYR A 26 1.74 2.18 8.96
C TYR A 26 1.71 1.23 10.16
N GLY A 27 1.77 1.77 11.39
CA GLY A 27 1.55 0.99 12.61
C GLY A 27 0.17 0.34 12.62
N HIS A 28 -0.88 1.11 12.34
CA HIS A 28 -2.25 0.60 12.28
C HIS A 28 -2.45 -0.48 11.21
N VAL A 29 -1.83 -0.31 10.03
CA VAL A 29 -1.82 -1.33 8.96
C VAL A 29 -1.17 -2.64 9.45
N ALA A 30 -0.04 -2.55 10.16
CA ALA A 30 0.61 -3.72 10.72
C ALA A 30 -0.29 -4.44 11.74
N ASP A 31 -0.96 -3.68 12.62
CA ASP A 31 -1.88 -4.23 13.62
C ASP A 31 -3.09 -4.92 12.99
N ILE A 32 -3.73 -4.30 11.99
CA ILE A 32 -4.85 -4.92 11.27
C ILE A 32 -4.39 -6.19 10.56
N SER A 33 -3.22 -6.16 9.91
CA SER A 33 -2.67 -7.31 9.21
C SER A 33 -2.44 -8.49 10.15
N HIS A 34 -1.87 -8.23 11.33
CA HIS A 34 -1.66 -9.26 12.35
C HIS A 34 -2.98 -9.85 12.86
N LYS A 35 -3.99 -9.00 13.16
CA LYS A 35 -5.32 -9.45 13.56
C LYS A 35 -5.99 -10.29 12.48
N LEU A 36 -5.83 -9.88 11.21
CA LEU A 36 -6.39 -10.58 10.06
C LEU A 36 -5.76 -11.97 9.91
N GLU A 37 -4.44 -12.06 10.00
CA GLU A 37 -3.72 -13.34 9.96
C GLU A 37 -4.20 -14.29 11.06
N ALA A 38 -4.35 -13.79 12.29
CA ALA A 38 -4.85 -14.59 13.41
C ALA A 38 -6.29 -15.09 13.17
N ALA A 39 -7.18 -14.23 12.66
CA ALA A 39 -8.55 -14.59 12.33
C ALA A 39 -8.62 -15.62 11.18
N GLU A 40 -7.79 -15.45 10.16
CA GLU A 40 -7.69 -16.41 9.05
C GLU A 40 -7.13 -17.76 9.49
N ALA A 41 -6.11 -17.77 10.35
CA ALA A 41 -5.57 -19.00 10.94
C ALA A 41 -6.61 -19.74 11.80
N ARG A 42 -7.45 -19.00 12.53
CA ARG A 42 -8.60 -19.57 13.26
C ARG A 42 -9.60 -20.20 12.29
N ASN A 43 -9.94 -19.50 11.21
CA ASN A 43 -10.88 -19.98 10.20
C ASN A 43 -10.35 -21.25 9.49
N ARG A 44 -9.05 -21.30 9.17
CA ARG A 44 -8.39 -22.51 8.62
C ARG A 44 -8.54 -23.71 9.57
N ARG A 45 -8.27 -23.52 10.86
CA ARG A 45 -8.43 -24.58 11.88
C ARG A 45 -9.88 -25.03 12.04
N SER A 46 -10.84 -24.11 12.04
CA SER A 46 -12.27 -24.44 12.10
C SER A 46 -12.71 -25.28 10.90
N ARG A 47 -12.25 -24.91 9.69
CA ARG A 47 -12.54 -25.65 8.45
C ARG A 47 -11.96 -27.06 8.45
N ALA A 48 -10.75 -27.25 8.96
CA ALA A 48 -10.15 -28.58 9.12
C ALA A 48 -10.98 -29.49 10.05
N ARG A 49 -11.76 -28.91 10.97
CA ARG A 49 -12.68 -29.63 11.87
C ARG A 49 -14.11 -29.77 11.29
N GLY A 50 -14.30 -29.49 10.00
CA GLY A 50 -15.61 -29.59 9.33
C GLY A 50 -16.55 -28.41 9.54
N ASN A 51 -16.12 -27.34 10.24
CA ASN A 51 -16.93 -26.15 10.41
C ASN A 51 -16.79 -25.22 9.19
N THR A 52 -17.90 -24.93 8.51
CA THR A 52 -17.95 -24.08 7.32
C THR A 52 -18.22 -22.60 7.62
N ARG A 53 -18.57 -22.25 8.87
CA ARG A 53 -18.84 -20.86 9.26
C ARG A 53 -17.55 -20.04 9.21
N LYS A 54 -17.62 -18.92 8.47
CA LYS A 54 -16.54 -17.94 8.38
C LYS A 54 -16.57 -17.02 9.61
N ASP A 55 -15.40 -16.66 10.10
CA ASP A 55 -15.25 -15.63 11.12
C ASP A 55 -15.66 -14.27 10.54
N PRO A 56 -16.70 -13.60 11.06
CA PRO A 56 -17.19 -12.32 10.53
C PRO A 56 -16.13 -11.21 10.64
N LEU A 57 -15.17 -11.35 11.55
CA LEU A 57 -14.10 -10.37 11.76
C LEU A 57 -13.18 -10.26 10.53
N VAL A 58 -12.99 -11.34 9.78
CA VAL A 58 -12.13 -11.35 8.58
C VAL A 58 -12.62 -10.35 7.53
N GLY A 59 -13.94 -10.25 7.33
CA GLY A 59 -14.52 -9.30 6.38
C GLY A 59 -14.31 -7.86 6.82
N ALA A 60 -14.53 -7.58 8.11
CA ALA A 60 -14.34 -6.25 8.69
C ALA A 60 -12.88 -5.80 8.61
N LEU A 61 -11.94 -6.66 9.03
CA LEU A 61 -10.50 -6.34 9.02
C LEU A 61 -9.96 -6.09 7.61
N ARG A 62 -10.43 -6.85 6.60
CA ARG A 62 -10.06 -6.59 5.20
C ARG A 62 -10.54 -5.24 4.70
N ARG A 63 -11.78 -4.85 5.07
CA ARG A 63 -12.31 -3.53 4.73
C ARG A 63 -11.51 -2.43 5.42
N GLU A 64 -11.19 -2.60 6.69
CA GLU A 64 -10.40 -1.62 7.46
C GLU A 64 -8.99 -1.46 6.88
N LEU A 65 -8.34 -2.56 6.51
CA LEU A 65 -7.04 -2.56 5.86
C LEU A 65 -7.07 -1.79 4.53
N TYR A 66 -8.12 -2.00 3.72
CA TYR A 66 -8.30 -1.28 2.47
C TYR A 66 -8.45 0.23 2.69
N GLU A 67 -9.28 0.65 3.66
CA GLU A 67 -9.45 2.07 3.97
C GLU A 67 -8.15 2.70 4.50
N ALA A 68 -7.39 1.98 5.34
CA ALA A 68 -6.09 2.45 5.81
C ALA A 68 -5.12 2.70 4.65
N HIS A 69 -5.03 1.78 3.69
CA HIS A 69 -4.21 1.98 2.49
C HIS A 69 -4.70 3.16 1.64
N ARG A 70 -6.01 3.30 1.45
CA ARG A 70 -6.58 4.42 0.71
C ARG A 70 -6.25 5.77 1.37
N LEU A 71 -6.25 5.84 2.70
CA LEU A 71 -5.87 7.05 3.45
C LEU A 71 -4.39 7.36 3.29
N ILE A 72 -3.51 6.36 3.38
CA ILE A 72 -2.07 6.49 3.11
C ILE A 72 -1.84 7.05 1.69
N ASP A 73 -2.52 6.52 0.68
CA ASP A 73 -2.41 7.01 -0.70
C ASP A 73 -2.98 8.42 -0.86
N GLY A 74 -4.00 8.78 -0.06
CA GLY A 74 -4.49 10.15 0.04
C GLY A 74 -3.45 11.12 0.60
N LEU A 75 -2.75 10.73 1.67
CA LEU A 75 -1.68 11.52 2.28
C LEU A 75 -0.52 11.73 1.32
N HIS A 76 -0.05 10.68 0.64
CA HIS A 76 1.03 10.79 -0.33
C HIS A 76 0.68 11.72 -1.50
N ARG A 77 -0.58 11.69 -1.98
CA ARG A 77 -1.04 12.60 -3.03
C ARG A 77 -1.07 14.07 -2.59
N ARG A 78 -1.41 14.34 -1.33
CA ARG A 78 -1.44 15.70 -0.77
C ARG A 78 -0.04 16.20 -0.40
N TYR A 79 0.83 15.32 0.07
CA TYR A 79 2.19 15.64 0.52
C TYR A 79 3.21 14.76 -0.20
N PRO A 80 3.54 15.04 -1.47
CA PRO A 80 4.41 14.20 -2.29
C PRO A 80 5.83 14.04 -1.70
N GLN A 81 6.29 14.99 -0.90
CA GLN A 81 7.57 14.94 -0.17
C GLN A 81 7.64 13.85 0.92
N THR A 82 6.54 13.13 1.12
CA THR A 82 6.45 11.99 2.05
C THR A 82 6.51 10.65 1.35
N ILE A 83 6.50 10.62 0.01
CA ILE A 83 6.58 9.39 -0.77
C ILE A 83 7.94 8.74 -0.52
N PRO A 84 8.01 7.47 -0.08
CA PRO A 84 9.27 6.77 0.06
C PRO A 84 9.94 6.63 -1.31
N GLU A 85 11.23 6.95 -1.39
CA GLU A 85 12.01 7.05 -2.63
C GLU A 85 11.97 5.77 -3.49
N SER A 86 11.75 4.61 -2.85
CA SER A 86 11.54 3.32 -3.52
C SER A 86 10.31 3.30 -4.44
N ARG A 87 9.22 4.00 -4.10
CA ARG A 87 7.97 4.04 -4.89
C ARG A 87 8.04 4.95 -6.11
N GLY A 88 8.93 5.94 -6.12
CA GLY A 88 9.11 6.87 -7.25
C GLY A 88 9.84 6.25 -8.45
N SER A 89 10.58 5.16 -8.24
CA SER A 89 11.40 4.51 -9.28
C SER A 89 10.62 3.52 -10.17
N GLU A 90 9.42 3.10 -9.74
CA GLU A 90 8.63 2.05 -10.41
C GLU A 90 7.77 2.60 -11.56
N SER A 91 7.45 3.89 -11.53
CA SER A 91 6.71 4.61 -12.57
C SER A 91 7.57 5.12 -13.74
N GLY A 92 8.91 4.96 -13.67
CA GLY A 92 9.85 5.40 -14.71
C GLY A 92 10.37 4.31 -15.66
N ARG A 93 10.11 3.02 -15.42
CA ARG A 93 10.69 1.89 -16.20
C ARG A 93 9.66 1.12 -17.03
N HIS A 94 8.86 1.81 -17.84
CA HIS A 94 8.03 1.15 -18.85
C HIS A 94 7.95 1.93 -20.18
N ARG A 95 9.08 2.51 -20.63
CA ARG A 95 9.22 2.90 -22.04
C ARG A 95 10.56 2.44 -22.60
N ARG A 96 10.44 1.59 -23.64
CA ARG A 96 11.44 1.07 -24.59
C ARG A 96 12.06 -0.30 -24.25
N ALA A 97 11.31 -1.34 -24.60
CA ALA A 97 11.86 -2.51 -25.27
C ALA A 97 10.91 -2.89 -26.41
N VAL A 98 10.89 -2.05 -27.46
CA VAL A 98 10.42 -2.47 -28.78
C VAL A 98 11.55 -3.27 -29.42
N GLY A 99 11.26 -4.50 -29.81
CA GLY A 99 12.16 -5.30 -30.65
C GLY A 99 12.72 -6.55 -29.98
N VAL A 100 11.88 -7.55 -29.72
CA VAL A 100 12.31 -8.96 -29.79
C VAL A 100 11.26 -9.71 -30.59
N SER A 101 11.55 -9.90 -31.88
CA SER A 101 10.85 -10.88 -32.71
C SER A 101 11.18 -12.27 -32.19
N TRP A 102 10.16 -13.07 -31.92
CA TRP A 102 10.35 -14.49 -31.62
C TRP A 102 10.49 -15.25 -32.95
N PRO A 103 11.54 -16.07 -33.14
CA PRO A 103 11.62 -16.94 -34.30
C PRO A 103 10.60 -18.08 -34.16
N ARG A 104 9.83 -18.26 -35.24
CA ARG A 104 8.85 -19.34 -35.42
C ARG A 104 9.62 -20.60 -35.84
N SER A 105 9.86 -21.52 -34.91
CA SER A 105 10.35 -22.86 -35.24
C SER A 105 9.18 -23.68 -35.82
N THR A 106 9.20 -23.85 -37.14
CA THR A 106 8.48 -24.92 -37.83
C THR A 106 9.12 -26.25 -37.46
N ILE A 107 8.36 -27.12 -36.80
CA ILE A 107 8.68 -28.54 -36.69
C ILE A 107 8.22 -29.20 -38.00
N SER A 108 9.20 -29.76 -38.73
CA SER A 108 8.96 -30.66 -39.87
C SER A 108 8.74 -32.08 -39.36
N SER A 109 7.84 -32.81 -40.02
CA SER A 109 7.75 -34.28 -39.99
C SER A 109 8.79 -34.92 -40.88
#